data_AF-A0A2D9TFA2-F1
#
_entry.id   AF-A0A2D9TFA2-F1
#
_cell.length_a   1.000
_cell.length_b   1.000
_cell.length_c   1.000
_cell.angle_alpha   90.00
_cell.angle_beta   90.00
_cell.angle_gamma   90.00
#
_symmetry.space_group_name_H-M   'P 1'
#
loop_
_entity.id
_entity.type
_entity.pdbx_description
1 polymer ?
#
loop_
_entity_poly.entity_id
_entity_poly.type
_entity_poly.pdbx_seq_one_letter_code
_entity_poly.pdbx_strand_id
1 'polypeptide(L)'
;MTSNIKGHIYGLIDEIAAAEKITRKKLSILSRDILLYVMESHDIDSVNRLLGVLTPMNKRAAILYFGHFLPWTQEKDKQDVFQRFGKMVKGERKVKAKADAITEWLSDPENNIWLWVEDNVKVDKKKDFAAGVKRAIKQALEGDEKTESEPLTPSQILEAVFESGIGLEDMLLACMEREEKMKESEAKLNAA
;
A
#
# COMPACT_ATOMS: atom_id res chain seq x y z
N MET A 1 -31.75 -26.49 10.91
CA MET A 1 -31.46 -25.17 11.51
C MET A 1 -30.26 -24.45 10.88
N THR A 2 -29.24 -25.16 10.37
CA THR A 2 -28.06 -24.59 9.68
C THR A 2 -28.36 -23.85 8.36
N SER A 3 -29.40 -24.24 7.63
CA SER A 3 -29.77 -23.61 6.35
C SER A 3 -30.28 -22.16 6.50
N ASN A 4 -30.86 -21.79 7.64
CA ASN A 4 -31.34 -20.42 7.90
C ASN A 4 -30.17 -19.47 8.26
N ILE A 5 -29.19 -19.98 9.01
CA ILE A 5 -27.98 -19.23 9.38
C ILE A 5 -27.14 -18.89 8.15
N LYS A 6 -26.97 -19.84 7.22
CA LYS A 6 -26.22 -19.62 5.97
C LYS A 6 -26.84 -18.49 5.13
N GLY A 7 -28.16 -18.48 4.97
CA GLY A 7 -28.88 -17.43 4.23
C GLY A 7 -28.74 -16.05 4.89
N HIS A 8 -28.86 -15.99 6.22
CA HIS A 8 -28.65 -14.75 6.97
C HIS A 8 -27.21 -14.21 6.84
N ILE A 9 -26.19 -15.08 6.94
CA ILE A 9 -24.79 -14.68 6.76
C ILE A 9 -24.54 -14.12 5.36
N TYR A 10 -25.07 -14.77 4.32
CA TYR A 10 -24.89 -14.29 2.94
C TYR A 10 -25.60 -12.96 2.69
N GLY A 11 -26.81 -12.78 3.23
CA GLY A 11 -27.50 -11.49 3.17
C GLY A 11 -26.69 -10.36 3.81
N LEU A 12 -26.11 -10.59 4.98
CA LEU A 12 -25.24 -9.60 5.65
C LEU A 12 -23.97 -9.28 4.84
N ILE A 13 -23.36 -10.28 4.19
CA ILE A 13 -22.20 -10.06 3.33
C ILE A 13 -22.58 -9.16 2.14
N ASP A 14 -23.72 -9.41 1.51
CA ASP A 14 -24.20 -8.62 0.37
C ASP A 14 -24.53 -7.18 0.77
N GLU A 15 -25.12 -6.97 1.95
CA GLU A 15 -25.39 -5.64 2.51
C GLU A 15 -24.09 -4.85 2.75
N ILE A 16 -23.07 -5.49 3.34
CA ILE A 16 -21.76 -4.86 3.57
C ILE A 16 -21.10 -4.51 2.23
N ALA A 17 -21.11 -5.43 1.27
CA ALA A 17 -20.55 -5.20 -0.07
C ALA A 17 -21.26 -4.05 -0.80
N ALA A 18 -22.59 -3.98 -0.70
CA ALA A 18 -23.38 -2.89 -1.27
C ALA A 18 -23.05 -1.55 -0.62
N ALA A 19 -22.94 -1.50 0.72
CA ALA A 19 -22.57 -0.29 1.45
C ALA A 19 -21.18 0.23 1.05
N GLU A 20 -20.20 -0.67 0.89
CA GLU A 20 -18.86 -0.29 0.43
C GLU A 20 -18.89 0.25 -1.01
N LYS A 21 -19.63 -0.40 -1.91
CA LYS A 21 -19.78 0.05 -3.30
C LYS A 21 -20.43 1.43 -3.39
N ILE A 22 -21.48 1.69 -2.60
CA ILE A 22 -22.14 2.99 -2.50
C ILE A 22 -21.15 4.04 -1.98
N THR A 23 -20.41 3.71 -0.92
CA THR A 23 -19.41 4.60 -0.32
C THR A 23 -18.34 4.97 -1.34
N ARG A 24 -17.77 3.99 -2.06
CA ARG A 24 -16.79 4.25 -3.12
C ARG A 24 -17.33 5.18 -4.20
N LYS A 25 -18.53 4.90 -4.72
CA LYS A 25 -19.18 5.73 -5.75
C LYS A 25 -19.40 7.16 -5.28
N LYS A 26 -19.90 7.35 -4.05
CA LYS A 26 -20.12 8.68 -3.48
C LYS A 26 -18.81 9.40 -3.22
N LEU A 27 -17.79 8.70 -2.77
CA LEU A 27 -16.47 9.29 -2.52
C LEU A 27 -15.78 9.72 -3.82
N SER A 28 -15.97 9.01 -4.93
CA SER A 28 -15.46 9.45 -6.25
C SER A 28 -15.97 10.83 -6.61
N ILE A 29 -17.29 11.06 -6.47
CA ILE A 29 -17.93 12.34 -6.78
C ILE A 29 -17.49 13.39 -5.76
N LEU A 30 -17.71 13.09 -4.47
CA LEU A 30 -17.46 14.03 -3.37
C LEU A 30 -16.00 14.47 -3.29
N SER A 31 -15.04 13.59 -3.64
CA SER A 31 -13.62 13.95 -3.64
C SER A 31 -13.29 15.11 -4.57
N ARG A 32 -13.95 15.18 -5.74
CA ARG A 32 -13.76 16.26 -6.71
C ARG A 32 -14.41 17.54 -6.22
N ASP A 33 -15.66 17.44 -5.76
CA ASP A 33 -16.43 18.58 -5.24
C ASP A 33 -15.73 19.24 -4.06
N ILE A 34 -15.15 18.44 -3.15
CA ILE A 34 -14.40 18.93 -2.00
C ILE A 34 -13.14 19.69 -2.44
N LEU A 35 -12.42 19.26 -3.47
CA LEU A 35 -11.23 20.00 -3.92
C LEU A 35 -11.59 21.41 -4.38
N LEU A 36 -12.69 21.55 -5.14
CA LEU A 36 -13.18 22.86 -5.58
C LEU A 36 -13.68 23.69 -4.39
N TYR A 37 -14.59 23.10 -3.60
CA TYR A 37 -15.21 23.79 -2.48
C TYR A 37 -14.19 24.29 -1.45
N VAL A 38 -13.21 23.47 -1.06
CA VAL A 38 -12.20 23.84 -0.05
C VAL A 38 -11.29 24.95 -0.56
N MET A 39 -10.92 24.94 -1.84
CA MET A 39 -10.08 25.99 -2.42
C MET A 39 -10.79 27.34 -2.49
N GLU A 40 -12.09 27.36 -2.73
CA GLU A 40 -12.89 28.58 -2.75
C GLU A 40 -13.23 29.07 -1.33
N SER A 41 -13.79 28.19 -0.50
CA SER A 41 -14.34 28.54 0.82
C SER A 41 -13.33 28.56 1.95
N HIS A 42 -12.16 27.94 1.75
CA HIS A 42 -11.16 27.69 2.79
C HIS A 42 -11.66 26.81 3.96
N ASP A 43 -12.79 26.11 3.79
CA ASP A 43 -13.41 25.25 4.80
C ASP A 43 -12.76 23.86 4.83
N ILE A 44 -11.61 23.75 5.48
CA ILE A 44 -10.93 22.47 5.70
C ILE A 44 -11.70 21.52 6.64
N ASP A 45 -12.64 22.04 7.43
CA ASP A 45 -13.41 21.21 8.35
C ASP A 45 -14.35 20.26 7.61
N SER A 46 -14.77 20.60 6.39
CA SER A 46 -15.47 19.67 5.48
C SER A 46 -14.69 18.37 5.25
N VAL A 47 -13.38 18.46 5.01
CA VAL A 47 -12.48 17.30 4.85
C VAL A 47 -12.35 16.54 6.16
N ASN A 48 -12.11 17.25 7.27
CA ASN A 48 -11.96 16.61 8.58
C ASN A 48 -13.23 15.85 9.00
N ARG A 49 -14.42 16.40 8.73
CA ARG A 49 -15.71 15.72 8.97
C ARG A 49 -15.86 14.47 8.11
N LEU A 50 -15.52 14.55 6.83
CA LEU A 50 -15.51 13.37 5.94
C LEU A 50 -14.58 12.28 6.49
N LEU A 51 -13.36 12.63 6.89
CA LEU A 51 -12.40 11.68 7.47
C LEU A 51 -12.88 11.04 8.80
N GLY A 52 -13.82 11.68 9.50
CA GLY A 52 -14.44 11.15 10.71
C GLY A 52 -15.44 10.02 10.46
N VAL A 53 -16.01 9.93 9.26
CA VAL A 53 -17.04 8.94 8.91
C VAL A 53 -16.55 7.80 8.01
N LEU A 54 -15.33 7.91 7.48
CA LEU A 54 -14.75 6.89 6.60
C LEU A 54 -14.20 5.70 7.39
N THR A 55 -14.37 4.50 6.83
CA THR A 55 -13.66 3.29 7.26
C THR A 55 -12.14 3.50 7.19
N PRO A 56 -11.32 2.77 7.97
CA PRO A 56 -9.87 2.96 8.01
C PRO A 56 -9.18 2.94 6.64
N MET A 57 -9.57 2.03 5.74
CA MET A 57 -8.97 1.93 4.40
C MET A 57 -9.30 3.16 3.54
N ASN A 58 -10.58 3.53 3.45
CA ASN A 58 -11.02 4.72 2.71
C ASN A 58 -10.45 6.01 3.30
N LYS A 59 -10.32 6.07 4.63
CA LYS A 59 -9.69 7.20 5.33
C LYS A 59 -8.23 7.35 4.93
N ARG A 60 -7.46 6.25 4.85
CA ARG A 60 -6.05 6.28 4.41
C ARG A 60 -5.92 6.80 2.99
N ALA A 61 -6.76 6.32 2.07
CA ALA A 61 -6.83 6.82 0.70
C ALA A 61 -7.13 8.33 0.65
N ALA A 62 -8.14 8.78 1.39
CA ALA A 62 -8.55 10.18 1.45
C ALA A 62 -7.46 11.09 2.05
N ILE A 63 -6.77 10.68 3.11
CA ILE A 63 -5.65 11.44 3.69
C ILE A 63 -4.55 11.66 2.67
N LEU A 64 -4.17 10.62 1.91
CA LEU A 64 -3.11 10.71 0.89
C LEU A 64 -3.54 11.61 -0.27
N TYR A 65 -4.76 11.41 -0.76
CA TYR A 65 -5.34 12.20 -1.86
C TYR A 65 -5.44 13.68 -1.51
N PHE A 66 -6.10 14.01 -0.39
CA PHE A 66 -6.25 15.41 0.03
C PHE A 66 -4.92 16.02 0.48
N GLY A 67 -4.01 15.24 1.06
CA GLY A 67 -2.66 15.70 1.38
C GLY A 67 -1.83 16.02 0.15
N HIS A 68 -2.10 15.36 -0.98
CA HIS A 68 -1.47 15.68 -2.25
C HIS A 68 -2.02 16.97 -2.85
N PHE A 69 -3.35 17.17 -2.87
CA PHE A 69 -3.94 18.31 -3.58
C PHE A 69 -4.12 19.57 -2.74
N LEU A 70 -4.47 19.45 -1.46
CA LEU A 70 -4.83 20.62 -0.66
C LEU A 70 -3.60 21.26 -0.01
N PRO A 71 -3.45 22.60 -0.04
CA PRO A 71 -2.39 23.34 0.64
C PRO A 71 -2.60 23.45 2.17
N TRP A 72 -2.91 22.36 2.86
CA TRP A 72 -3.08 22.33 4.32
C TRP A 72 -2.08 21.41 4.99
N THR A 73 -1.55 21.82 6.15
CA THR A 73 -0.63 21.01 6.92
C THR A 73 -1.36 19.84 7.57
N GLN A 74 -0.75 18.66 7.58
CA GLN A 74 -1.25 17.53 8.35
C GLN A 74 -0.75 17.64 9.79
N GLU A 75 -1.67 17.72 10.73
CA GLU A 75 -1.37 17.61 12.15
C GLU A 75 -1.30 16.13 12.52
N LYS A 76 -0.21 15.77 13.18
CA LYS A 76 0.09 14.42 13.62
C LYS A 76 0.29 14.39 15.12
N ASP A 77 0.04 13.24 15.74
CA ASP A 77 0.33 13.03 17.15
C ASP A 77 1.82 12.71 17.40
N LYS A 78 2.14 12.39 18.65
CA LYS A 78 3.51 12.03 19.09
C LYS A 78 4.05 10.75 18.43
N GLN A 79 3.19 9.94 17.82
CA GLN A 79 3.54 8.69 17.16
C GLN A 79 3.56 8.83 15.63
N ASP A 80 3.54 10.07 15.11
CA ASP A 80 3.47 10.40 13.69
C ASP A 80 2.18 9.91 13.00
N VAL A 81 1.12 9.63 13.77
CA VAL A 81 -0.18 9.23 13.23
C VAL A 81 -0.99 10.48 12.86
N PHE A 82 -1.57 10.47 11.66
CA PHE A 82 -2.44 11.55 11.19
C PHE A 82 -3.62 11.76 12.14
N GLN A 83 -3.82 13.00 12.57
CA GLN A 83 -4.96 13.41 13.39
C GLN A 83 -5.99 14.19 12.55
N ARG A 84 -5.55 15.28 11.89
CA ARG A 84 -6.42 16.16 11.10
C ARG A 84 -5.62 17.00 10.10
N PHE A 85 -6.31 17.63 9.18
CA PHE A 85 -5.78 18.80 8.48
C PHE A 85 -5.90 20.05 9.37
N GLY A 86 -4.80 20.79 9.46
CA GLY A 86 -4.59 21.92 10.36
C GLY A 86 -4.68 23.26 9.64
N LYS A 87 -3.58 24.03 9.68
CA LYS A 87 -3.50 25.36 9.06
C LYS A 87 -3.14 25.27 7.59
N MET A 88 -3.59 26.27 6.82
CA MET A 88 -3.13 26.45 5.45
C MET A 88 -1.60 26.70 5.42
N VAL A 89 -0.94 26.11 4.44
CA VAL A 89 0.50 26.26 4.21
C VAL A 89 0.81 27.71 3.84
N LYS A 90 1.87 28.27 4.44
CA LYS A 90 2.33 29.62 4.12
C LYS A 90 3.09 29.62 2.79
N GLY A 91 2.82 30.64 1.98
CA GLY A 91 3.53 30.92 0.73
C GLY A 91 2.62 30.81 -0.48
N GLU A 92 2.31 31.96 -1.08
CA GLU A 92 1.41 32.09 -2.23
C GLU A 92 1.80 31.18 -3.40
N ARG A 93 3.11 31.04 -3.68
CA ARG A 93 3.61 30.13 -4.73
C ARG A 93 3.23 28.66 -4.48
N LYS A 94 3.23 28.20 -3.22
CA LYS A 94 2.88 26.82 -2.88
C LYS A 94 1.37 26.61 -3.00
N VAL A 95 0.58 27.58 -2.52
CA VAL A 95 -0.88 27.56 -2.64
C VAL A 95 -1.30 27.56 -4.11
N LYS A 96 -0.70 28.44 -4.91
CA LYS A 96 -0.95 28.51 -6.36
C LYS A 96 -0.58 27.20 -7.08
N ALA A 97 0.60 26.63 -6.80
CA ALA A 97 0.99 25.35 -7.40
C ALA A 97 0.00 24.22 -7.09
N LYS A 98 -0.60 24.21 -5.89
CA LYS A 98 -1.67 23.26 -5.54
C LYS A 98 -2.97 23.56 -6.29
N ALA A 99 -3.36 24.83 -6.39
CA ALA A 99 -4.54 25.25 -7.17
C ALA A 99 -4.42 24.88 -8.65
N ASP A 100 -3.25 25.10 -9.25
CA ASP A 100 -2.95 24.73 -10.64
C ASP A 100 -3.04 23.21 -10.81
N ALA A 101 -2.45 22.43 -9.90
CA ALA A 101 -2.53 20.97 -9.93
C ALA A 101 -3.96 20.44 -9.76
N ILE A 102 -4.79 21.08 -8.93
CA ILE A 102 -6.22 20.74 -8.81
C ILE A 102 -6.94 21.02 -10.13
N THR A 103 -6.68 22.17 -10.75
CA THR A 103 -7.32 22.57 -12.01
C THR A 103 -6.95 21.61 -13.14
N GLU A 104 -5.66 21.27 -13.25
CA GLU A 104 -5.17 20.28 -14.21
C GLU A 104 -5.78 18.90 -13.96
N TRP A 105 -5.77 18.42 -12.72
CA TRP A 105 -6.35 17.12 -12.36
C TRP A 105 -7.85 17.04 -12.67
N LEU A 106 -8.61 18.08 -12.35
CA LEU A 106 -10.06 18.11 -12.55
C LEU A 106 -10.49 18.37 -13.99
N SER A 107 -9.55 18.73 -14.88
CA SER A 107 -9.80 18.90 -16.32
C SER A 107 -10.29 17.62 -16.99
N ASP A 108 -9.88 16.46 -16.47
CA ASP A 108 -10.45 15.16 -16.82
C ASP A 108 -11.68 14.87 -15.92
N PRO A 109 -12.87 14.65 -16.50
CA PRO A 109 -14.07 14.29 -15.75
C PRO A 109 -13.97 12.97 -14.98
N GLU A 110 -13.17 12.01 -15.45
CA GLU A 110 -13.04 10.68 -14.86
C GLU A 110 -12.12 10.69 -13.63
N ASN A 111 -11.20 11.66 -13.55
CA ASN A 111 -10.23 11.78 -12.47
C ASN A 111 -10.90 11.89 -11.09
N ASN A 112 -10.64 10.92 -10.23
CA ASN A 112 -11.19 10.89 -8.88
C ASN A 112 -10.21 10.26 -7.90
N ILE A 113 -10.55 10.27 -6.61
CA ILE A 113 -9.72 9.70 -5.56
C ILE A 113 -9.21 8.29 -5.85
N TRP A 114 -10.01 7.39 -6.45
CA TRP A 114 -9.59 6.00 -6.65
C TRP A 114 -8.57 5.86 -7.77
N LEU A 115 -8.75 6.57 -8.90
CA LEU A 115 -7.74 6.61 -9.96
C LEU A 115 -6.41 7.16 -9.44
N TRP A 116 -6.48 8.26 -8.69
CA TRP A 116 -5.28 8.81 -8.07
C TRP A 116 -4.62 7.81 -7.12
N VAL A 117 -5.41 7.12 -6.29
CA VAL A 117 -4.89 6.11 -5.35
C VAL A 117 -4.26 4.94 -6.08
N GLU A 118 -4.87 4.45 -7.17
CA GLU A 118 -4.31 3.36 -7.98
C GLU A 118 -2.93 3.72 -8.55
N ASP A 119 -2.77 4.97 -9.01
CA ASP A 119 -1.53 5.45 -9.60
C ASP A 119 -0.45 5.84 -8.56
N ASN A 120 -0.85 6.34 -7.40
CA ASN A 120 0.05 7.00 -6.44
C ASN A 120 0.25 6.23 -5.14
N VAL A 121 -0.73 5.43 -4.73
CA VAL A 121 -0.64 4.59 -3.55
C VAL A 121 -0.27 3.20 -4.02
N LYS A 122 1.05 2.98 -4.16
CA LYS A 122 1.59 1.62 -4.16
C LYS A 122 1.17 1.00 -2.84
N VAL A 123 0.08 0.23 -2.85
CA VAL A 123 -0.28 -0.66 -1.75
C VAL A 123 1.02 -1.41 -1.46
N ASP A 124 1.61 -1.16 -0.29
CA ASP A 124 2.89 -1.73 0.09
C ASP A 124 2.79 -3.24 -0.14
N LYS A 125 3.32 -3.71 -1.28
CA LYS A 125 3.51 -5.13 -1.50
C LYS A 125 4.38 -5.53 -0.31
N LYS A 126 3.87 -6.41 0.55
CA LYS A 126 4.67 -7.05 1.62
C LYS A 126 6.06 -7.26 1.04
N LYS A 127 7.09 -6.65 1.63
CA LYS A 127 8.46 -6.80 1.14
C LYS A 127 8.71 -8.30 1.02
N ASP A 128 8.92 -8.76 -0.21
CA ASP A 128 9.23 -10.15 -0.46
C ASP A 128 10.69 -10.35 -0.07
N PHE A 129 10.91 -10.61 1.22
CA PHE A 129 12.23 -10.81 1.77
C PHE A 129 12.92 -12.01 1.13
N ALA A 130 12.18 -13.03 0.69
CA ALA A 130 12.75 -14.18 -0.02
C ALA A 130 13.31 -13.76 -1.39
N ALA A 131 12.56 -12.96 -2.16
CA ALA A 131 13.07 -12.40 -3.41
C ALA A 131 14.23 -11.42 -3.19
N GLY A 132 14.21 -10.67 -2.08
CA GLY A 132 15.29 -9.78 -1.66
C GLY A 132 16.59 -10.53 -1.36
N VAL A 133 16.51 -11.58 -0.53
CA VAL A 133 17.65 -12.45 -0.20
C VAL A 133 18.20 -13.13 -1.45
N LYS A 134 17.33 -13.66 -2.33
CA LYS A 134 17.74 -14.26 -3.59
C LYS A 134 18.51 -13.29 -4.48
N ARG A 135 18.06 -12.02 -4.54
CA ARG A 135 18.75 -10.97 -5.31
C ARG A 135 20.09 -10.62 -4.69
N ALA A 136 20.15 -10.48 -3.37
CA ALA A 136 21.38 -10.17 -2.65
C ALA A 136 22.44 -11.27 -2.83
N ILE A 137 22.07 -12.54 -2.71
CA ILE A 137 22.98 -13.68 -2.95
C ILE A 137 23.47 -13.68 -4.42
N LYS A 138 22.58 -13.41 -5.37
CA LYS A 138 22.96 -13.34 -6.79
C LYS A 138 23.96 -12.22 -7.05
N GLN A 139 23.71 -11.03 -6.49
CA GLN A 139 24.64 -9.90 -6.59
C GLN A 139 25.97 -10.20 -5.91
N ALA A 140 25.97 -10.89 -4.77
CA ALA A 140 27.20 -11.31 -4.11
C ALA A 140 28.02 -12.27 -4.98
N LEU A 141 27.38 -13.21 -5.69
CA LEU A 141 28.05 -14.16 -6.60
C LEU A 141 28.58 -13.50 -7.88
N GLU A 142 27.90 -12.46 -8.36
CA GLU A 142 28.21 -11.79 -9.63
C GLU A 142 29.12 -10.56 -9.44
N GLY A 143 29.22 -10.04 -8.21
CA GLY A 143 29.81 -8.74 -7.91
C GLY A 143 28.86 -7.59 -8.25
N ASP A 144 29.25 -6.36 -7.93
CA ASP A 144 28.52 -5.15 -8.33
C ASP A 144 29.50 -4.11 -8.87
N GLU A 145 29.42 -3.86 -10.18
CA GLU A 145 30.25 -2.89 -10.90
C GLU A 145 30.08 -1.46 -10.37
N LYS A 146 28.97 -1.15 -9.69
CA LYS A 146 28.70 0.20 -9.16
C LYS A 146 29.33 0.45 -7.79
N THR A 147 29.62 -0.59 -7.03
CA THR A 147 30.21 -0.50 -5.68
C THR A 147 31.65 -1.00 -5.63
N GLU A 148 32.24 -1.36 -6.79
CA GLU A 148 33.60 -1.92 -6.92
C GLU A 148 33.84 -3.15 -6.02
N SER A 149 32.78 -3.87 -5.67
CA SER A 149 32.86 -5.04 -4.81
C SER A 149 33.14 -6.28 -5.63
N GLU A 150 34.24 -6.99 -5.30
CA GLU A 150 34.60 -8.25 -5.94
C GLU A 150 33.53 -9.34 -5.69
N PRO A 151 33.29 -10.22 -6.68
CA PRO A 151 32.40 -11.36 -6.51
C PRO A 151 32.85 -12.27 -5.35
N LEU A 152 31.92 -12.64 -4.49
CA LEU A 152 32.16 -13.60 -3.42
C LEU A 152 32.05 -15.03 -3.94
N THR A 153 32.92 -15.90 -3.42
CA THR A 153 32.82 -17.33 -3.64
C THR A 153 31.60 -17.92 -2.90
N PRO A 154 31.05 -19.05 -3.36
CA PRO A 154 29.96 -19.72 -2.66
C PRO A 154 30.27 -20.05 -1.19
N SER A 155 31.52 -20.36 -0.85
CA SER A 155 31.95 -20.61 0.53
C SER A 155 31.86 -19.35 1.40
N GLN A 156 32.30 -18.19 0.89
CA GLN A 156 32.20 -16.92 1.63
C GLN A 156 30.74 -16.50 1.87
N ILE A 157 29.85 -16.79 0.91
CA ILE A 157 28.41 -16.55 1.08
C ILE A 157 27.84 -17.47 2.16
N LEU A 158 28.22 -18.75 2.18
CA LEU A 158 27.79 -19.69 3.22
C LEU A 158 28.33 -19.30 4.60
N GLU A 159 29.57 -18.84 4.70
CA GLU A 159 30.13 -18.29 5.94
C GLU A 159 29.31 -17.10 6.44
N ALA A 160 28.98 -16.14 5.57
CA ALA A 160 28.13 -15.00 5.93
C ALA A 160 26.70 -15.42 6.35
N VAL A 161 26.16 -16.48 5.75
CA VAL A 161 24.87 -17.07 6.14
C VAL A 161 24.95 -17.69 7.54
N PHE A 162 26.04 -18.38 7.86
CA PHE A 162 26.28 -18.91 9.21
C PHE A 162 26.44 -17.79 10.24
N GLU A 163 27.19 -16.74 9.92
CA GLU A 163 27.33 -15.55 10.77
C GLU A 163 26.00 -14.80 10.97
N SER A 164 25.09 -14.90 10.01
CA SER A 164 23.74 -14.33 10.08
C SER A 164 22.77 -15.15 10.94
N GLY A 165 23.23 -16.25 11.54
CA GLY A 165 22.47 -17.06 12.49
C GLY A 165 21.66 -18.21 11.88
N ILE A 166 21.86 -18.53 10.59
CA ILE A 166 21.32 -19.76 10.00
C ILE A 166 22.33 -20.88 10.25
N GLY A 167 22.00 -21.85 11.08
CA GLY A 167 22.90 -22.95 11.42
C GLY A 167 22.98 -24.03 10.35
N LEU A 168 23.96 -24.93 10.49
CA LEU A 168 24.07 -26.14 9.65
C LEU A 168 22.84 -27.04 9.79
N GLU A 169 22.26 -27.12 11.00
CA GLU A 169 21.04 -27.88 11.26
C GLU A 169 19.84 -27.32 10.49
N ASP A 170 19.68 -25.99 10.45
CA ASP A 170 18.62 -25.32 9.69
C ASP A 170 18.76 -25.59 8.18
N MET A 171 19.99 -25.61 7.68
CA MET A 171 20.27 -25.94 6.27
C MET A 171 19.93 -27.40 5.94
N LEU A 172 20.31 -28.35 6.82
CA LEU A 172 20.00 -29.76 6.64
C LEU A 172 18.49 -29.99 6.62
N LEU A 173 17.77 -29.36 7.55
CA LEU A 173 16.31 -29.42 7.62
C LEU A 173 15.67 -28.86 6.34
N ALA A 174 16.13 -27.70 5.86
CA ALA A 174 15.64 -27.09 4.62
C ALA A 174 15.90 -27.96 3.38
N CYS A 175 17.02 -28.67 3.33
CA CYS A 175 17.33 -29.63 2.26
C CYS A 175 16.38 -30.83 2.29
N MET A 176 16.10 -31.39 3.47
CA MET A 176 15.16 -32.50 3.63
C MET A 176 13.74 -32.10 3.20
N GLU A 177 13.25 -30.95 3.64
CA GLU A 177 11.93 -30.43 3.22
C GLU A 177 11.85 -30.18 1.71
N ARG A 178 12.95 -29.73 1.09
CA ARG A 178 13.00 -29.53 -0.35
C ARG A 178 12.91 -30.86 -1.11
N GLU A 179 13.60 -31.90 -0.64
CA GLU A 179 13.50 -33.23 -1.22
C GLU A 179 12.08 -33.81 -1.12
N GLU A 180 11.42 -33.66 0.03
CA GLU A 180 10.04 -34.09 0.21
C GLU A 180 9.09 -33.37 -0.75
N LYS A 181 9.20 -32.03 -0.87
CA LYS A 181 8.39 -31.25 -1.81
C LYS A 181 8.63 -31.65 -3.28
N MET A 182 9.87 -31.98 -3.64
CA MET A 182 10.17 -32.48 -4.99
C MET A 182 9.52 -33.84 -5.24
N LYS A 183 9.65 -34.80 -4.30
CA LYS A 183 8.99 -36.11 -4.39
C LYS A 183 7.47 -36.01 -4.49
N GLU A 184 6.85 -35.13 -3.70
CA GLU A 184 5.40 -34.88 -3.79
C GLU A 184 4.98 -34.27 -5.13
N SER A 185 5.80 -33.38 -5.69
CA SER A 185 5.52 -32.76 -7.00
C SER A 185 5.64 -33.77 -8.14
N GLU A 186 6.63 -34.67 -8.08
CA GLU A 186 6.81 -35.76 -9.06
C GLU A 186 5.69 -36.80 -8.96
N ALA A 187 5.27 -37.16 -7.75
CA ALA A 187 4.14 -38.08 -7.54
C ALA A 187 2.82 -37.50 -8.08
N LYS A 188 2.58 -36.20 -7.92
CA LYS A 188 1.41 -35.50 -8.49
C LYS A 188 1.47 -35.43 -10.01
N LEU A 189 2.65 -35.26 -10.59
CA LEU A 189 2.83 -35.22 -12.04
C LEU A 189 2.61 -36.60 -12.69
N ASN A 190 3.03 -37.67 -12.03
CA ASN A 190 2.87 -39.04 -12.50
C ASN A 190 1.47 -39.63 -12.25
N ALA A 191 0.65 -38.95 -11.45
CA ALA A 191 -0.74 -39.32 -11.16
C ALA A 191 -1.78 -38.54 -11.99
N ALA A 192 -1.33 -37.60 -12.84
CA ALA A 192 -2.15 -36.81 -13.76
C ALA A 192 -2.03 -37.34 -15.19
#